data_AF-A0A257CV48-F1
#
_entry.id   AF-A0A257CV48-F1
#
_cell.length_a   1.000
_cell.length_b   1.000
_cell.length_c   1.000
_cell.angle_alpha   90.00
_cell.angle_beta   90.00
_cell.angle_gamma   90.00
#
_symmetry.space_group_name_H-M   'P 1'
#
loop_
_entity.id
_entity.type
_entity.pdbx_description
1 polymer ?
#
loop_
_entity_poly.entity_id
_entity_poly.type
_entity_poly.pdbx_seq_one_letter_code
_entity_poly.pdbx_strand_id
1 'polypeptide(L)'
;MKQSVCARRAMGLLISLLGCGILSLQAGAQTIGTEAQEQVCRDTVSKFEESMAFIRKSVGYEKAAEMKEALLPNKLESELFAKEGYCGVARHLRAKKLIGK
;
A
#
# COMPACT_ATOMS: atom_id res chain seq x y z
N MET A 1 35.40 25.01 -4.20
CA MET A 1 36.74 25.37 -3.69
C MET A 1 36.99 24.49 -2.46
N LYS A 2 37.75 23.41 -2.61
CA LYS A 2 39.21 23.32 -2.41
C LYS A 2 39.58 23.10 -0.92
N GLN A 3 40.33 22.01 -0.72
CA GLN A 3 41.37 21.77 0.30
C GLN A 3 40.92 20.88 1.46
N SER A 4 41.37 19.62 1.59
CA SER A 4 42.72 19.03 1.65
C SER A 4 43.16 18.79 3.10
N VAL A 5 43.15 17.50 3.46
CA VAL A 5 44.22 16.74 4.15
C VAL A 5 45.09 17.49 5.16
N CYS A 6 45.06 17.07 6.42
CA CYS A 6 46.31 16.76 7.12
C CYS A 6 46.10 15.82 8.30
N ALA A 7 46.56 14.59 8.13
CA ALA A 7 46.99 13.74 9.22
C ALA A 7 47.99 14.46 10.11
N ARG A 8 47.96 14.22 11.42
CA ARG A 8 49.17 14.14 12.27
C ARG A 8 48.85 13.52 13.63
N ARG A 9 49.48 12.38 13.86
CA ARG A 9 49.68 11.71 15.14
C ARG A 9 50.44 12.64 16.11
N ALA A 10 49.99 12.73 17.36
CA ALA A 10 50.82 12.93 18.57
C ALA A 10 49.84 12.88 19.77
N MET A 11 49.88 11.80 20.55
CA MET A 11 50.58 11.78 21.84
C MET A 11 49.85 12.61 22.91
N GLY A 12 49.02 11.91 23.69
CA GLY A 12 48.72 12.15 25.10
C GLY A 12 48.23 13.54 25.52
N LEU A 13 46.94 13.64 25.84
CA LEU A 13 46.53 14.18 27.14
C LEU A 13 45.08 13.79 27.44
N LEU A 14 44.91 13.27 28.66
CA LEU A 14 43.65 13.15 29.41
C LEU A 14 42.61 14.19 29.02
N ILE A 15 41.41 13.74 28.65
CA ILE A 15 40.12 14.31 29.06
C ILE A 15 39.06 13.22 28.81
N SER A 16 38.66 12.55 29.89
CA SER A 16 37.39 11.86 29.97
C SER A 16 36.28 12.89 29.88
N LEU A 17 35.68 13.06 28.70
CA LEU A 17 34.41 13.75 28.54
C LEU A 17 33.43 12.79 27.89
N LEU A 18 32.50 12.33 28.73
CA LEU A 18 31.12 11.99 28.38
C LEU A 18 30.95 11.32 27.00
N GLY A 19 31.01 10.00 27.02
CA GLY A 19 30.48 9.16 25.94
C GLY A 19 28.96 9.29 25.84
N CYS A 20 28.49 10.44 25.35
CA CYS A 20 27.15 10.62 24.83
C CYS A 20 27.22 10.26 23.34
N GLY A 21 27.00 8.98 23.05
CA GLY A 21 27.13 8.44 21.70
C GLY A 21 26.26 7.21 21.46
N ILE A 22 25.12 7.10 22.14
CA ILE A 22 24.06 6.17 21.72
C ILE A 22 23.22 6.91 20.68
N LEU A 23 23.71 6.96 19.44
CA LEU A 23 22.87 7.29 18.28
C LEU A 23 22.60 5.99 17.51
N SER A 24 21.82 5.10 18.12
CA SER A 24 21.08 4.09 17.37
C SER A 24 19.95 4.81 16.65
N LEU A 25 20.25 5.29 15.44
CA LEU A 25 19.27 5.83 14.51
C LEU A 25 18.41 4.66 13.99
N GLN A 26 17.42 4.26 14.78
CA GLN A 26 16.41 3.28 14.36
C GLN A 26 15.33 4.00 13.56
N ALA A 27 15.65 4.35 12.32
CA ALA A 27 14.67 4.78 11.32
C ALA A 27 14.10 3.53 10.61
N GLY A 28 13.28 2.76 11.33
CA GLY A 28 12.49 1.65 10.80
C GLY A 28 11.01 1.91 11.07
N ALA A 29 10.44 2.90 10.40
CA ALA A 29 9.03 3.24 10.52
C ALA A 29 8.19 2.32 9.60
N GLN A 30 7.59 1.29 10.22
CA GLN A 30 6.25 0.73 9.96
C GLN A 30 5.86 0.37 8.51
N THR A 31 6.11 -0.87 8.08
CA THR A 31 5.51 -1.47 6.86
C THR A 31 4.54 -2.62 7.13
N ILE A 32 4.47 -3.14 8.36
CA ILE A 32 3.70 -4.36 8.68
C ILE A 32 2.18 -4.12 8.67
N GLY A 33 1.72 -2.88 8.94
CA GLY A 33 0.29 -2.55 8.91
C GLY A 33 -0.30 -2.38 7.50
N THR A 34 0.52 -1.93 6.55
CA THR A 34 0.07 -1.61 5.18
C THR A 34 -0.11 -2.84 4.30
N GLU A 35 0.76 -3.85 4.44
CA GLU A 35 0.67 -5.07 3.62
C GLU A 35 -0.53 -5.95 3.99
N ALA A 36 -0.78 -6.14 5.30
CA ALA A 36 -1.93 -6.90 5.77
C ALA A 36 -3.26 -6.22 5.39
N GLN A 37 -3.32 -4.88 5.47
CA GLN A 37 -4.49 -4.12 5.05
C GLN A 37 -4.72 -4.22 3.55
N GLU A 38 -3.65 -4.12 2.75
CA GLU A 38 -3.74 -4.26 1.30
C GLU A 38 -4.23 -5.65 0.90
N GLN A 39 -3.78 -6.69 1.59
CA GLN A 39 -4.27 -8.06 1.37
C GLN A 39 -5.78 -8.17 1.61
N VAL A 40 -6.30 -7.60 2.71
CA VAL A 40 -7.75 -7.58 2.98
C VAL A 40 -8.51 -6.84 1.88
N CYS A 41 -7.94 -5.76 1.33
CA CYS A 41 -8.53 -5.04 0.21
C CYS A 41 -8.53 -5.88 -1.07
N ARG A 42 -7.45 -6.61 -1.37
CA ARG A 42 -7.37 -7.54 -2.51
C ARG A 42 -8.43 -8.63 -2.39
N ASP A 43 -8.53 -9.29 -1.24
CA ASP A 43 -9.52 -10.33 -0.98
C ASP A 43 -10.96 -9.81 -1.19
N THR A 44 -11.17 -8.55 -0.83
CA THR A 44 -12.46 -7.88 -1.02
C THR A 44 -12.79 -7.69 -2.51
N VAL A 45 -11.82 -7.28 -3.32
CA VAL A 45 -11.98 -7.16 -4.77
C VAL A 45 -12.17 -8.54 -5.40
N SER A 46 -11.40 -9.54 -4.98
CA SER A 46 -11.53 -10.92 -5.48
C SER A 46 -12.93 -11.51 -5.24
N LYS A 47 -13.53 -11.30 -4.07
CA LYS A 47 -14.92 -11.73 -3.78
C LYS A 47 -15.94 -11.11 -4.73
N PHE A 48 -15.75 -9.84 -5.10
CA PHE A 48 -16.60 -9.18 -6.08
C PHE A 48 -16.42 -9.81 -7.48
N GLU A 49 -15.18 -10.07 -7.89
CA GLU A 49 -14.90 -10.72 -9.18
C GLU A 49 -15.46 -12.15 -9.25
N GLU A 50 -15.36 -12.93 -8.18
CA GLU A 50 -16.00 -14.25 -8.06
C GLU A 50 -17.51 -14.17 -8.21
N SER A 51 -18.13 -13.17 -7.57
CA SER A 51 -19.57 -12.93 -7.69
C SER A 51 -19.97 -12.58 -9.13
N MET A 52 -19.18 -11.73 -9.80
CA MET A 52 -19.38 -11.40 -11.22
C MET A 52 -19.15 -12.62 -12.13
N ALA A 53 -18.21 -13.51 -11.79
CA ALA A 53 -17.99 -14.75 -12.52
C ALA A 53 -19.19 -15.70 -12.38
N PHE A 54 -19.83 -15.77 -11.21
CA PHE A 54 -21.09 -16.49 -11.03
C PHE A 54 -22.22 -15.87 -11.88
N ILE A 55 -22.41 -14.55 -11.82
CA ILE A 55 -23.43 -13.84 -12.61
C ILE A 55 -23.23 -14.12 -14.10
N ARG A 56 -22.00 -14.08 -14.59
CA ARG A 56 -21.67 -14.40 -15.98
C ARG A 56 -22.08 -15.81 -16.40
N LYS A 57 -21.95 -16.80 -15.50
CA LYS A 57 -22.43 -18.17 -15.74
C LYS A 57 -23.96 -18.24 -15.76
N SER A 58 -24.65 -17.39 -15.00
CA SER A 58 -26.11 -17.39 -14.90
C SER A 58 -26.82 -16.61 -16.01
N VAL A 59 -26.34 -15.43 -16.36
CA VAL A 59 -27.03 -14.50 -17.29
C VAL A 59 -26.28 -14.24 -18.60
N GLY A 60 -25.10 -14.84 -18.77
CA GLY A 60 -24.25 -14.66 -19.94
C GLY A 60 -23.30 -13.47 -19.85
N TYR A 61 -22.35 -13.42 -20.80
CA TYR A 61 -21.25 -12.44 -20.81
C TYR A 61 -21.73 -10.99 -20.95
N GLU A 62 -22.64 -10.72 -21.88
CA GLU A 62 -23.10 -9.37 -22.19
C GLU A 62 -23.82 -8.73 -21.00
N LYS A 63 -24.79 -9.45 -20.41
CA LYS A 63 -25.52 -8.96 -19.23
C LYS A 63 -24.65 -8.83 -17.99
N ALA A 64 -23.70 -9.74 -17.78
CA ALA A 64 -22.74 -9.59 -16.70
C ALA A 64 -21.82 -8.38 -16.91
N ALA A 65 -21.44 -8.06 -18.15
CA ALA A 65 -20.63 -6.88 -18.46
C ALA A 65 -21.42 -5.57 -18.22
N GLU A 66 -22.67 -5.50 -18.67
CA GLU A 66 -23.58 -4.38 -18.37
C GLU A 66 -23.72 -4.16 -16.85
N MET A 67 -23.91 -5.25 -16.09
CA MET A 67 -23.98 -5.19 -14.63
C MET A 67 -22.66 -4.73 -14.02
N LYS A 68 -21.50 -5.26 -14.46
CA LYS A 68 -20.20 -4.79 -13.95
C LYS A 68 -20.04 -3.29 -14.19
N GLU A 69 -20.33 -2.82 -15.40
CA GLU A 69 -20.18 -1.41 -15.75
C GLU A 69 -21.12 -0.50 -14.94
N ALA A 70 -22.34 -0.95 -14.65
CA ALA A 70 -23.28 -0.20 -13.80
C ALA A 70 -22.85 -0.14 -12.32
N LEU A 71 -22.20 -1.20 -11.82
CA LEU A 71 -21.81 -1.33 -10.41
C LEU A 71 -20.43 -0.74 -10.12
N LEU A 72 -19.48 -0.96 -11.03
CA LEU A 72 -18.09 -0.52 -10.96
C LEU A 72 -17.60 -0.20 -12.39
N PRO A 73 -17.87 1.02 -12.89
CA PRO A 73 -17.44 1.43 -14.23
C PRO A 73 -15.92 1.29 -14.40
N ASN A 74 -15.46 0.79 -15.55
CA ASN A 74 -14.03 0.56 -15.77
C ASN A 74 -13.17 1.81 -15.58
N LYS A 75 -13.69 2.98 -15.97
CA LYS A 75 -13.01 4.27 -15.75
C LYS A 75 -12.83 4.55 -14.26
N LEU A 76 -13.88 4.35 -13.47
CA LEU A 76 -13.84 4.58 -12.02
C LEU A 76 -12.92 3.56 -11.34
N GLU A 77 -12.99 2.29 -11.73
CA GLU A 77 -12.11 1.22 -11.25
C GLU A 77 -10.64 1.62 -11.45
N SER A 78 -10.29 2.04 -12.67
CA SER A 78 -8.93 2.46 -13.04
C SER A 78 -8.48 3.69 -12.24
N GLU A 79 -9.35 4.69 -12.07
CA GLU A 79 -9.04 5.89 -11.29
C GLU A 79 -8.84 5.59 -9.80
N LEU A 80 -9.68 4.74 -9.21
CA LEU A 80 -9.55 4.31 -7.82
C LEU A 80 -8.27 3.51 -7.61
N PHE A 81 -7.98 2.60 -8.54
CA PHE A 81 -6.76 1.79 -8.50
C PHE A 81 -5.50 2.66 -8.63
N ALA A 82 -5.49 3.62 -9.55
CA ALA A 82 -4.36 4.52 -9.75
C ALA A 82 -4.10 5.44 -8.54
N LYS A 83 -5.16 5.91 -7.87
CA LYS A 83 -5.05 6.83 -6.73
C LYS A 83 -4.77 6.12 -5.40
N GLU A 84 -5.36 4.95 -5.20
CA GLU A 84 -5.47 4.32 -3.87
C GLU A 84 -5.31 2.79 -3.89
N GLY A 85 -4.97 2.21 -5.05
CA GLY A 85 -4.81 0.77 -5.23
C GLY A 85 -6.08 -0.03 -4.93
N TYR A 86 -5.89 -1.28 -4.52
CA TYR A 86 -6.98 -2.20 -4.18
C TYR A 86 -7.89 -1.67 -3.07
N CYS A 87 -7.35 -0.87 -2.14
CA CYS A 87 -8.15 -0.35 -1.03
C CYS A 87 -9.13 0.73 -1.46
N GLY A 88 -8.81 1.54 -2.47
CA GLY A 88 -9.78 2.48 -3.05
C GLY A 88 -10.96 1.76 -3.69
N VAL A 89 -10.67 0.71 -4.47
CA VAL A 89 -11.70 -0.13 -5.09
C VAL A 89 -12.53 -0.85 -4.03
N ALA A 90 -11.90 -1.50 -3.05
CA ALA A 90 -12.58 -2.18 -1.96
C ALA A 90 -13.48 -1.25 -1.15
N ARG A 91 -13.04 0.00 -0.89
CA ARG A 91 -13.86 1.01 -0.22
C ARG A 91 -15.10 1.35 -1.04
N HIS A 92 -14.96 1.54 -2.35
CA HIS A 92 -16.10 1.79 -3.24
C HIS A 92 -17.10 0.63 -3.20
N LEU A 93 -16.60 -0.61 -3.33
CA LEU A 93 -17.43 -1.82 -3.28
C LEU A 93 -18.21 -1.94 -1.96
N ARG A 94 -17.57 -1.63 -0.82
CA ARG A 94 -18.23 -1.63 0.51
C ARG A 94 -19.27 -0.53 0.62
N ALA A 95 -18.96 0.68 0.15
CA ALA A 95 -19.89 1.81 0.16
C ALA A 95 -21.15 1.53 -0.66
N LYS A 96 -20.99 0.81 -1.78
CA LYS A 96 -22.09 0.36 -2.65
C LYS A 96 -22.76 -0.93 -2.18
N LYS A 97 -22.30 -1.55 -1.08
CA LYS A 97 -22.79 -2.82 -0.53
C LYS A 97 -22.79 -3.97 -1.55
N LEU A 98 -21.79 -3.99 -2.45
CA LEU A 98 -21.65 -4.99 -3.52
C LEU A 98 -20.96 -6.28 -3.07
N ILE A 99 -20.64 -6.33 -1.79
CA ILE A 99 -19.92 -7.38 -1.09
C ILE A 99 -20.58 -7.46 0.27
N GLY A 100 -20.94 -8.68 0.68
CA GLY A 100 -21.53 -8.94 1.99
C GLY A 100 -20.62 -8.43 3.11
N LYS A 101 -21.23 -8.05 4.24
CA LYS A 101 -20.51 -7.61 5.44
C LYS A 101 -19.47 -8.65 5.88
#